data_AF-A0ABD3FRC8-F1
#
_entry.id   AF-A0ABD3FRC8-F1
#
_cell.length_a   1.000
_cell.length_b   1.000
_cell.length_c   1.000
_cell.angle_alpha   90.00
_cell.angle_beta   90.00
_cell.angle_gamma   90.00
#
_symmetry.space_group_name_H-M   'P 1'
#
loop_
_entity.id
_entity.type
_entity.pdbx_description
1 polymer ?
#
loop_
_entity_poly.entity_id
_entity_poly.type
_entity_poly.pdbx_seq_one_letter_code
_entity_poly.pdbx_strand_id
1 'polypeptide(L)'
;MADRMDVKLVASSPSNKPSSSGTANFRTEEIRGYLFKKTREGKWQKRWFETNGCFLTYYKKQGQKLLAALNLPQVGAITLLQEDHVDGPGLFTIELNERVYTIKARSHDEATFWVDALLWRQAGGLVTQKSPDVTKQKVGNISAVPADQLDSVHSAAPSSTTSSTTSSMHASKQHVNVANPDDVGKDGAPCAACCVVQ
;
A
#
# COMPACT_ATOMS: atom_id res chain seq x y z
N MET A 1 7.41 -0.21 76.08
CA MET A 1 6.69 -0.71 74.88
C MET A 1 7.66 -0.65 73.73
N ALA A 2 7.67 -1.67 72.87
CA ALA A 2 8.45 -1.63 71.63
C ALA A 2 7.72 -0.80 70.57
N ASP A 3 8.47 -0.15 69.68
CA ASP A 3 8.20 -0.30 68.25
C ASP A 3 9.48 -0.14 67.41
N ARG A 4 9.56 -0.89 66.30
CA ARG A 4 10.66 -0.85 65.33
C ARG A 4 10.13 -0.26 64.04
N MET A 5 10.64 0.89 63.61
CA MET A 5 10.40 1.36 62.24
C MET A 5 11.71 1.38 61.44
N ASP A 6 11.89 0.30 60.69
CA ASP A 6 12.97 0.04 59.75
C ASP A 6 12.73 0.84 58.46
N VAL A 7 13.48 1.92 58.23
CA VAL A 7 13.38 2.70 56.99
C VAL A 7 14.19 2.04 55.88
N LYS A 8 13.57 1.01 55.31
CA LYS A 8 14.11 0.16 54.25
C LYS A 8 14.47 0.98 53.00
N LEU A 9 15.76 0.95 52.65
CA LEU A 9 16.27 1.35 51.33
C LEU A 9 15.49 0.62 50.23
N VAL A 10 14.79 1.37 49.37
CA VAL A 10 14.31 0.86 48.07
C VAL A 10 15.21 1.40 46.97
N ALA A 11 15.91 0.48 46.30
CA ALA A 11 16.88 0.80 45.27
C ALA A 11 16.21 1.39 44.03
N SER A 12 16.98 2.23 43.33
CA SER A 12 16.64 2.77 42.01
C SER A 12 16.41 1.63 41.02
N SER A 13 15.15 1.40 40.64
CA SER A 13 14.82 0.52 39.50
C SER A 13 15.04 1.26 38.19
N PRO A 14 16.05 0.92 37.37
CA PRO A 14 16.05 1.36 35.98
C PRO A 14 14.84 0.70 35.29
N SER A 15 13.85 1.51 34.97
CA SER A 15 12.70 1.06 34.19
C SER A 15 13.16 0.77 32.77
N ASN A 16 13.59 -0.47 32.54
CA ASN A 16 13.69 -1.05 31.20
C ASN A 16 12.27 -1.14 30.62
N LYS A 17 11.76 -0.01 30.12
CA LYS A 17 10.71 -0.04 29.10
C LYS A 17 11.31 -0.76 27.89
N PRO A 18 10.76 -1.90 27.43
CA PRO A 18 11.05 -2.37 26.09
C PRO A 18 10.41 -1.37 25.11
N SER A 19 11.16 -0.33 24.74
CA SER A 19 10.84 0.55 23.61
C SER A 19 11.08 -0.22 22.30
N SER A 20 10.23 -1.22 22.07
CA SER A 20 10.14 -1.99 20.83
C SER A 20 8.72 -1.88 20.30
N SER A 21 8.22 -0.65 20.26
CA SER A 21 7.24 -0.26 19.24
C SER A 21 7.87 -0.63 17.90
N GLY A 22 7.29 -1.60 17.19
CA GLY A 22 7.93 -2.21 16.02
C GLY A 22 8.16 -1.21 14.88
N THR A 23 9.29 -0.52 14.91
CA THR A 23 9.78 0.32 13.82
C THR A 23 10.20 -0.59 12.68
N ALA A 24 9.27 -0.85 11.75
CA ALA A 24 9.57 -1.55 10.51
C ALA A 24 10.75 -0.84 9.83
N ASN A 25 11.79 -1.59 9.47
CA ASN A 25 13.02 -1.03 8.92
C ASN A 25 12.78 -0.58 7.47
N PHE A 26 12.27 0.64 7.28
CA PHE A 26 11.93 1.22 5.97
C PHE A 26 13.10 1.27 4.98
N ARG A 27 14.33 1.20 5.50
CA ARG A 27 15.59 1.14 4.74
C ARG A 27 15.82 -0.22 4.08
N THR A 28 15.23 -1.29 4.61
CA THR A 28 15.48 -2.69 4.19
C THR A 28 14.21 -3.37 3.67
N GLU A 29 13.02 -2.88 4.04
CA GLU A 29 11.73 -3.47 3.67
C GLU A 29 10.89 -2.53 2.80
N GLU A 30 10.01 -3.09 1.96
CA GLU A 30 8.94 -2.34 1.29
C GLU A 30 7.94 -1.83 2.34
N ILE A 31 7.78 -0.51 2.42
CA ILE A 31 6.67 0.10 3.15
C ILE A 31 5.43 0.16 2.26
N ARG A 32 4.27 -0.16 2.85
CA ARG A 32 2.98 -0.25 2.15
C ARG A 32 1.81 -0.01 3.09
N GLY A 33 0.74 0.61 2.60
CA GLY A 33 -0.41 0.96 3.43
C GLY A 33 -1.49 1.76 2.71
N TYR A 34 -2.60 2.01 3.39
CA TYR A 34 -3.66 2.88 2.90
C TYR A 34 -3.42 4.33 3.33
N LEU A 35 -3.29 5.23 2.36
CA LEU A 35 -3.25 6.68 2.57
C LEU A 35 -4.39 7.36 1.81
N PHE A 36 -4.66 8.62 2.13
CA PHE A 36 -5.59 9.46 1.38
C PHE A 36 -4.80 10.40 0.47
N LYS A 37 -5.11 10.38 -0.83
CA LYS A 37 -4.52 11.32 -1.81
C LYS A 37 -5.55 12.39 -2.15
N LYS A 38 -5.18 13.67 -2.14
CA LYS A 38 -6.04 14.75 -2.63
C LYS A 38 -6.12 14.68 -4.16
N THR A 39 -7.28 14.92 -4.76
CA THR A 39 -7.43 15.09 -6.21
C THR A 39 -7.21 16.55 -6.61
N ARG A 40 -7.15 16.84 -7.92
CA ARG A 40 -7.03 18.21 -8.42
C ARG A 40 -8.25 19.06 -8.03
N GLU A 41 -9.41 18.41 -7.86
CA GLU A 41 -10.68 19.01 -7.43
C GLU A 41 -10.82 19.07 -5.90
N GLY A 42 -9.72 18.91 -5.16
CA GLY A 42 -9.67 19.00 -3.69
C GLY A 42 -10.22 17.80 -2.91
N LYS A 43 -10.80 16.78 -3.58
CA LYS A 43 -11.44 15.65 -2.92
C LYS A 43 -10.42 14.63 -2.43
N TRP A 44 -10.62 14.07 -1.23
CA TRP A 44 -9.76 13.03 -0.67
C TRP A 44 -10.13 11.63 -1.18
N GLN A 45 -9.15 10.86 -1.63
CA GLN A 45 -9.35 9.49 -2.13
C GLN A 45 -8.44 8.50 -1.41
N LYS A 46 -9.03 7.51 -0.72
CA LYS A 46 -8.28 6.37 -0.16
C LYS A 46 -7.63 5.57 -1.29
N ARG A 47 -6.32 5.33 -1.19
CA ARG A 47 -5.51 4.54 -2.13
C ARG A 47 -4.57 3.63 -1.36
N TRP A 48 -4.27 2.47 -1.93
CA TRP A 48 -3.18 1.62 -1.44
C TRP A 48 -1.88 2.13 -2.07
N PHE A 49 -0.89 2.43 -1.25
CA PHE A 49 0.46 2.84 -1.64
C PHE A 49 1.46 1.77 -1.22
N GLU A 50 2.52 1.57 -1.99
CA GLU A 50 3.64 0.69 -1.67
C GLU A 50 4.93 1.19 -2.35
N THR A 51 6.10 0.73 -1.86
CA THR A 51 7.41 1.21 -2.28
C THR A 51 8.26 0.10 -2.90
N ASN A 52 8.16 -0.06 -4.21
CA ASN A 52 8.91 -1.05 -4.96
C ASN A 52 10.25 -0.45 -5.44
N GLY A 53 11.34 -0.79 -4.74
CA GLY A 53 12.67 -0.22 -4.98
C GLY A 53 12.65 1.30 -4.84
N CYS A 54 13.03 2.00 -5.92
CA CYS A 54 13.01 3.46 -6.03
C CYS A 54 11.65 4.05 -6.51
N PHE A 55 10.62 3.22 -6.69
CA PHE A 55 9.29 3.69 -7.09
C PHE A 55 8.31 3.73 -5.91
N LEU A 56 7.56 4.82 -5.81
CA LEU A 56 6.31 4.85 -5.04
C LEU A 56 5.14 4.55 -6.00
N THR A 57 4.44 3.44 -5.79
CA THR A 57 3.30 3.04 -6.60
C THR A 57 1.99 3.21 -5.82
N TYR A 58 0.88 3.40 -6.53
CA TYR A 58 -0.44 3.35 -5.89
C TYR A 58 -1.54 2.71 -6.75
N TYR A 59 -2.58 2.24 -6.04
CA TYR A 59 -3.65 1.40 -6.56
C TYR A 59 -5.01 1.80 -5.98
N LYS A 60 -6.11 1.36 -6.62
CA LYS A 60 -7.48 1.57 -6.09
C LYS A 60 -7.71 0.80 -4.78
N LYS A 61 -7.18 -0.43 -4.70
CA LYS A 61 -7.11 -1.32 -3.54
C LYS A 61 -5.83 -2.16 -3.66
N GLN A 62 -5.39 -2.81 -2.59
CA GLN A 62 -4.29 -3.78 -2.61
C GLN A 62 -4.53 -4.88 -3.67
N GLY A 63 -3.49 -5.28 -4.39
CA GLY A 63 -3.57 -6.37 -5.40
C GLY A 63 -4.45 -6.05 -6.62
N GLN A 64 -4.58 -4.78 -7.00
CA GLN A 64 -5.32 -4.36 -8.20
C GLN A 64 -4.38 -3.85 -9.30
N LYS A 65 -4.94 -3.41 -10.42
CA LYS A 65 -4.17 -2.73 -11.47
C LYS A 65 -3.49 -1.45 -10.93
N LEU A 66 -2.20 -1.31 -11.22
CA LEU A 66 -1.39 -0.11 -10.97
C LEU A 66 -2.07 1.13 -11.57
N LEU A 67 -2.22 2.19 -10.77
CA LEU A 67 -2.79 3.47 -11.22
C LEU A 67 -1.71 4.49 -11.57
N ALA A 68 -0.61 4.52 -10.82
CA ALA A 68 0.59 5.28 -11.16
C ALA A 68 1.82 4.71 -10.43
N ALA A 69 2.99 4.93 -11.03
CA ALA A 69 4.30 4.78 -10.40
C ALA A 69 5.03 6.13 -10.46
N LEU A 70 5.67 6.51 -9.36
CA LEU A 70 6.47 7.73 -9.24
C LEU A 70 7.92 7.30 -9.04
N ASN A 71 8.80 7.68 -9.96
CA ASN A 71 10.24 7.42 -9.85
C ASN A 71 10.85 8.42 -8.84
N LEU A 72 11.14 7.97 -7.61
CA LEU A 72 11.51 8.86 -6.50
C LEU A 72 12.79 9.68 -6.78
N PRO A 73 13.87 9.13 -7.36
CA PRO A 73 15.00 9.93 -7.86
C PRO A 73 14.67 11.05 -8.87
N GLN A 74 13.45 11.10 -9.43
CA GLN A 74 13.01 12.11 -10.39
C GLN A 74 11.87 13.01 -9.87
N VAL A 75 11.37 12.80 -8.64
CA VAL A 75 10.42 13.74 -8.02
C VAL A 75 11.16 14.94 -7.43
N GLY A 76 10.46 16.05 -7.24
CA GLY A 76 10.97 17.27 -6.60
C GLY A 76 11.01 17.14 -5.08
N ALA A 77 10.68 18.21 -4.36
CA ALA A 77 10.67 18.15 -2.90
C ALA A 77 9.64 17.14 -2.36
N ILE A 78 10.02 16.45 -1.29
CA ILE A 78 9.12 15.64 -0.46
C ILE A 78 9.07 16.30 0.91
N THR A 79 7.93 16.88 1.26
CA THR A 79 7.82 17.81 2.40
C THR A 79 6.67 17.43 3.31
N LEU A 80 6.98 17.15 4.58
CA LEU A 80 6.01 16.99 5.66
C LEU A 80 5.34 18.33 5.96
N LEU A 81 4.01 18.37 6.09
CA LEU A 81 3.28 19.58 6.47
C LEU A 81 3.10 19.65 7.99
N GLN A 82 2.92 20.87 8.49
CA GLN A 82 2.69 21.14 9.91
C GLN A 82 1.35 20.54 10.39
N GLU A 83 1.25 20.24 11.69
CA GLU A 83 0.08 19.55 12.26
C GLU A 83 -1.19 20.41 12.32
N ASP A 84 -1.04 21.73 12.40
CA ASP A 84 -2.08 22.75 12.45
C ASP A 84 -2.68 23.11 11.08
N HIS A 85 -2.25 22.41 10.01
CA HIS A 85 -2.76 22.61 8.66
C HIS A 85 -4.29 22.43 8.59
N VAL A 86 -4.97 23.20 7.73
CA VAL A 86 -6.46 23.24 7.63
C VAL A 86 -7.12 21.90 7.27
N ASP A 87 -6.38 20.98 6.66
CA ASP A 87 -6.81 19.59 6.39
C ASP A 87 -6.53 18.62 7.57
N GLY A 88 -6.13 19.14 8.74
CA GLY A 88 -5.71 18.41 9.95
C GLY A 88 -4.27 17.86 9.90
N PRO A 89 -3.83 17.07 10.90
CA PRO A 89 -2.46 16.56 10.99
C PRO A 89 -2.17 15.41 10.01
N GLY A 90 -0.89 15.03 9.90
CA GLY A 90 -0.45 13.88 9.11
C GLY A 90 -0.49 14.08 7.60
N LEU A 91 -0.29 15.32 7.12
CA LEU A 91 -0.13 15.59 5.69
C LEU A 91 1.34 15.63 5.29
N PHE A 92 1.61 15.21 4.06
CA PHE A 92 2.86 15.47 3.35
C PHE A 92 2.59 15.74 1.88
N THR A 93 3.58 16.28 1.19
CA THR A 93 3.54 16.61 -0.22
C THR A 93 4.69 15.96 -0.97
N ILE A 94 4.45 15.61 -2.23
CA ILE A 94 5.48 15.22 -3.20
C ILE A 94 5.31 16.14 -4.40
N GLU A 95 6.36 16.84 -4.80
CA GLU A 95 6.37 17.64 -6.02
C GLU A 95 6.68 16.76 -7.24
N LEU A 96 5.94 16.95 -8.33
CA LEU A 96 6.19 16.36 -9.63
C LEU A 96 6.14 17.49 -10.68
N ASN A 97 6.73 17.25 -11.85
CA ASN A 97 6.97 18.28 -12.89
C ASN A 97 5.78 19.22 -13.17
N GLU A 98 4.56 18.69 -13.23
CA GLU A 98 3.33 19.46 -13.55
C GLU A 98 2.28 19.44 -12.42
N ARG A 99 2.60 18.89 -11.24
CA ARG A 99 1.60 18.63 -10.20
C ARG A 99 2.22 18.36 -8.84
N VAL A 100 1.63 18.90 -7.78
CA VAL A 100 1.92 18.50 -6.40
C VAL A 100 0.92 17.42 -5.97
N TYR A 101 1.41 16.39 -5.30
CA TYR A 101 0.59 15.36 -4.66
C TYR A 101 0.52 15.60 -3.15
N THR A 102 -0.60 16.14 -2.68
CA THR A 102 -0.93 16.17 -1.25
C THR A 102 -1.45 14.81 -0.81
N ILE A 103 -0.82 14.23 0.20
CA ILE A 103 -1.12 12.91 0.76
C ILE A 103 -1.34 13.07 2.28
N LYS A 104 -2.31 12.33 2.83
CA LYS A 104 -2.65 12.32 4.25
C LYS A 104 -2.61 10.90 4.81
N ALA A 105 -1.82 10.72 5.86
CA ALA A 105 -1.74 9.53 6.69
C ALA A 105 -2.75 9.56 7.86
N ARG A 106 -2.74 8.55 8.73
CA ARG A 106 -3.64 8.49 9.90
C ARG A 106 -3.16 9.33 11.08
N SER A 107 -1.86 9.58 11.18
CA SER A 107 -1.22 10.41 12.21
C SER A 107 -0.04 11.20 11.63
N HIS A 108 0.49 12.15 12.39
CA HIS A 108 1.74 12.84 12.04
C HIS A 108 2.92 11.85 11.97
N ASP A 109 3.09 10.99 12.98
CA ASP A 109 4.16 9.97 12.99
C ASP A 109 4.14 9.05 11.75
N GLU A 110 2.95 8.64 11.29
CA GLU A 110 2.83 7.83 10.07
C GLU A 110 3.25 8.65 8.84
N ALA A 111 2.88 9.93 8.74
CA ALA A 111 3.34 10.81 7.66
C ALA A 111 4.86 11.00 7.69
N THR A 112 5.46 11.24 8.86
CA THR A 112 6.92 11.35 9.04
C THR A 112 7.63 10.08 8.59
N PHE A 113 7.15 8.91 9.03
CA PHE A 113 7.68 7.61 8.60
C PHE A 113 7.62 7.40 7.07
N TRP A 114 6.53 7.82 6.42
CA TRP A 114 6.45 7.80 4.96
C TRP A 114 7.45 8.78 4.32
N VAL A 115 7.57 10.01 4.82
CA VAL A 115 8.51 11.01 4.28
C VAL A 115 9.96 10.53 4.39
N ASP A 116 10.39 10.06 5.57
CA ASP A 116 11.75 9.54 5.79
C ASP A 116 12.10 8.38 4.85
N ALA A 117 11.16 7.45 4.67
CA ALA A 117 11.31 6.30 3.80
C ALA A 117 11.39 6.67 2.30
N LEU A 118 10.64 7.70 1.89
CA LEU A 118 10.65 8.19 0.51
C LEU A 118 11.91 9.01 0.22
N LEU A 119 12.35 9.86 1.15
CA LEU A 119 13.61 10.60 1.07
C LEU A 119 14.82 9.66 0.98
N TRP A 120 14.86 8.60 1.81
CA TRP A 120 15.91 7.57 1.75
C TRP A 120 16.01 6.92 0.37
N ARG A 121 14.88 6.64 -0.29
CA ARG A 121 14.82 6.04 -1.63
C ARG A 121 15.11 7.04 -2.74
N GLN A 122 14.69 8.29 -2.59
CA GLN A 122 15.04 9.39 -3.49
C GLN A 122 16.54 9.62 -3.54
N ALA A 123 17.23 9.53 -2.39
CA ALA A 123 18.69 9.60 -2.27
C ALA A 123 19.44 8.34 -2.77
N GLY A 124 18.75 7.34 -3.32
CA GLY A 124 19.36 6.12 -3.86
C GLY A 124 19.55 4.98 -2.85
N GLY A 125 18.87 5.01 -1.70
CA GLY A 125 18.92 3.95 -0.70
C GLY A 125 18.46 2.59 -1.25
N LEU A 126 19.37 1.61 -1.25
CA LEU A 126 19.11 0.25 -1.73
C LEU A 126 18.23 -0.53 -0.73
N VAL A 127 17.21 -1.20 -1.26
CA VAL A 127 16.29 -2.05 -0.48
C VAL A 127 16.48 -3.50 -0.92
N THR A 128 16.94 -4.35 0.00
CA THR A 128 17.22 -5.76 -0.27
C THR A 128 15.93 -6.55 -0.42
N GLN A 129 15.39 -6.59 -1.64
CA GLN A 129 14.25 -7.42 -2.00
C GLN A 129 14.58 -8.90 -1.71
N LYS A 130 13.86 -9.54 -0.78
CA LYS A 130 13.87 -11.00 -0.68
C LYS A 130 13.20 -11.57 -1.94
N SER A 131 14.01 -12.04 -2.88
CA SER A 131 13.55 -12.65 -4.12
C SER A 131 12.59 -13.81 -3.83
N PRO A 132 11.36 -13.81 -4.36
CA PRO A 132 10.44 -14.94 -4.27
C PRO A 132 10.73 -15.92 -5.42
N ASP A 133 11.85 -16.63 -5.36
CA ASP A 133 12.26 -17.57 -6.40
C ASP A 133 12.12 -19.05 -5.98
N VAL A 134 11.41 -19.79 -6.84
CA VAL A 134 11.33 -21.27 -6.99
C VAL A 134 11.06 -22.14 -5.74
N THR A 135 9.81 -22.61 -5.64
CA THR A 135 9.52 -24.00 -5.23
C THR A 135 8.67 -24.70 -6.29
N LYS A 136 9.28 -24.99 -7.44
CA LYS A 136 8.70 -25.93 -8.42
C LYS A 136 9.77 -26.60 -9.29
N GLN A 137 10.61 -27.43 -8.68
CA GLN A 137 11.35 -28.44 -9.46
C GLN A 137 11.31 -29.80 -8.75
N LYS A 138 10.79 -30.80 -9.47
CA LYS A 138 10.50 -32.15 -9.01
C LYS A 138 11.44 -33.11 -9.75
N VAL A 139 12.16 -33.93 -8.98
CA VAL A 139 12.85 -35.18 -9.40
C VAL A 139 14.08 -35.03 -10.32
N GLY A 140 15.16 -35.76 -9.99
CA GLY A 140 16.08 -36.30 -11.00
C GLY A 140 17.58 -36.31 -10.66
N ASN A 141 18.04 -37.17 -9.74
CA ASN A 141 19.44 -37.63 -9.79
C ASN A 141 19.60 -38.62 -10.94
N ILE A 142 20.67 -38.52 -11.76
CA ILE A 142 21.87 -39.40 -11.75
C ILE A 142 22.85 -39.02 -12.89
N SER A 143 24.10 -39.45 -12.75
CA SER A 143 25.21 -39.16 -13.68
C SER A 143 25.20 -39.97 -14.99
N ALA A 144 25.68 -39.30 -16.05
CA ALA A 144 26.53 -39.76 -17.16
C ALA A 144 26.60 -41.27 -17.56
N VAL A 145 26.34 -41.53 -18.87
CA VAL A 145 27.23 -42.24 -19.83
C VAL A 145 26.90 -41.74 -21.26
N PRO A 146 27.87 -41.53 -22.18
CA PRO A 146 27.61 -41.28 -23.61
C PRO A 146 27.89 -42.51 -24.51
N ALA A 147 27.14 -42.68 -25.62
CA ALA A 147 27.61 -43.10 -26.96
C ALA A 147 26.47 -43.56 -27.91
N ASP A 148 26.57 -43.13 -29.16
CA ASP A 148 26.24 -43.81 -30.44
C ASP A 148 24.85 -44.36 -30.88
N GLN A 149 24.62 -44.08 -32.17
CA GLN A 149 23.95 -44.88 -33.23
C GLN A 149 22.41 -44.90 -33.45
N LEU A 150 22.05 -44.25 -34.59
CA LEU A 150 21.37 -44.81 -35.78
C LEU A 150 19.84 -45.10 -35.83
N ASP A 151 19.22 -44.32 -36.73
CA ASP A 151 18.37 -44.73 -37.88
C ASP A 151 16.87 -45.11 -37.74
N SER A 152 16.19 -44.83 -38.86
CA SER A 152 14.96 -45.39 -39.43
C SER A 152 13.58 -45.22 -38.74
N VAL A 153 12.77 -44.43 -39.45
CA VAL A 153 11.34 -44.58 -39.80
C VAL A 153 10.52 -45.73 -39.18
N HIS A 154 9.27 -45.42 -38.80
CA HIS A 154 8.06 -46.09 -39.34
C HIS A 154 6.76 -45.39 -38.90
N SER A 155 5.75 -45.45 -39.77
CA SER A 155 4.41 -44.89 -39.57
C SER A 155 3.45 -45.89 -38.93
N ALA A 156 2.57 -45.44 -38.02
CA ALA A 156 1.20 -45.95 -37.87
C ALA A 156 0.37 -45.08 -36.92
N ALA A 157 -0.88 -44.79 -37.31
CA ALA A 157 -1.96 -44.46 -36.36
C ALA A 157 -2.66 -45.76 -35.93
N PRO A 158 -3.46 -45.78 -34.84
CA PRO A 158 -4.86 -45.36 -35.01
C PRO A 158 -5.49 -44.56 -33.86
N SER A 159 -6.66 -44.03 -34.17
CA SER A 159 -7.71 -43.42 -33.31
C SER A 159 -8.05 -44.23 -32.04
N SER A 160 -8.69 -43.68 -30.99
CA SER A 160 -9.96 -42.94 -31.05
C SER A 160 -10.42 -42.32 -29.71
N THR A 161 -11.46 -41.46 -29.76
CA THR A 161 -12.46 -41.13 -28.69
C THR A 161 -11.94 -40.44 -27.41
N THR A 162 -12.59 -39.43 -26.79
CA THR A 162 -13.89 -38.71 -26.96
C THR A 162 -13.66 -37.25 -26.48
N SER A 163 -14.20 -36.20 -27.12
CA SER A 163 -15.47 -35.51 -26.75
C SER A 163 -15.60 -35.20 -25.23
N SER A 164 -15.96 -34.03 -24.72
CA SER A 164 -16.38 -32.72 -25.26
C SER A 164 -15.93 -31.60 -24.26
N THR A 165 -16.21 -30.29 -24.35
CA THR A 165 -17.16 -29.49 -25.17
C THR A 165 -16.61 -28.06 -25.39
N THR A 166 -17.49 -27.14 -25.84
CA THR A 166 -17.29 -25.78 -26.35
C THR A 166 -17.27 -24.64 -25.31
N SER A 167 -16.56 -23.56 -25.65
CA SER A 167 -16.56 -22.26 -24.98
C SER A 167 -17.76 -21.35 -25.34
N SER A 168 -17.88 -20.25 -24.60
CA SER A 168 -18.26 -18.90 -25.08
C SER A 168 -19.74 -18.49 -25.27
N MET A 169 -20.10 -17.47 -24.47
CA MET A 169 -20.74 -16.20 -24.87
C MET A 169 -22.12 -16.23 -25.56
N HIS A 170 -23.16 -15.75 -24.86
CA HIS A 170 -23.82 -14.50 -25.24
C HIS A 170 -24.67 -13.88 -24.12
N ALA A 171 -25.07 -12.62 -24.30
CA ALA A 171 -25.72 -11.79 -23.29
C ALA A 171 -27.25 -11.96 -23.20
N SER A 172 -27.83 -11.54 -22.07
CA SER A 172 -29.23 -11.10 -21.98
C SER A 172 -29.41 -10.06 -20.87
N LYS A 173 -30.02 -8.93 -21.21
CA LYS A 173 -30.47 -7.90 -20.26
C LYS A 173 -31.97 -8.10 -19.97
N GLN A 174 -32.34 -8.17 -18.70
CA GLN A 174 -33.70 -7.90 -18.20
C GLN A 174 -33.46 -7.10 -16.90
N HIS A 175 -33.70 -5.78 -16.84
CA HIS A 175 -34.99 -5.10 -16.83
C HIS A 175 -35.89 -5.51 -15.65
N VAL A 176 -35.60 -4.92 -14.48
CA VAL A 176 -36.59 -4.70 -13.43
C VAL A 176 -36.71 -3.20 -13.20
N ASN A 177 -37.92 -2.68 -13.39
CA ASN A 177 -38.29 -1.30 -13.15
C ASN A 177 -38.94 -1.24 -11.77
N VAL A 178 -38.40 -0.42 -10.86
CA VAL A 178 -39.06 -0.04 -9.61
C VAL A 178 -38.98 1.48 -9.50
N ALA A 179 -40.03 2.13 -9.99
CA ALA A 179 -40.34 3.49 -9.60
C ALA A 179 -40.93 3.45 -8.18
N ASN A 180 -40.52 4.39 -7.32
CA ASN A 180 -41.24 4.74 -6.11
C ASN A 180 -41.26 6.28 -6.02
N PRO A 181 -42.43 6.94 -6.00
CA PRO A 181 -42.54 8.39 -6.15
C PRO A 181 -42.74 9.12 -4.81
N ASP A 182 -42.42 10.42 -4.82
CA ASP A 182 -42.81 11.49 -3.87
C ASP A 182 -42.43 11.29 -2.37
N ASP A 183 -42.35 12.28 -1.46
CA ASP A 183 -42.78 13.70 -1.49
C ASP A 183 -41.93 14.62 -0.55
N VAL A 184 -42.00 15.92 -0.81
CA VAL A 184 -41.74 17.19 -0.05
C VAL A 184 -40.97 17.28 1.30
N GLY A 185 -40.40 18.49 1.56
CA GLY A 185 -39.88 19.00 2.86
C GLY A 185 -38.37 19.25 2.82
N LYS A 186 -37.80 20.46 2.68
CA LYS A 186 -38.04 21.81 3.25
C LYS A 186 -37.74 21.92 4.76
N ASP A 187 -37.22 23.10 5.12
CA ASP A 187 -36.72 23.53 6.45
C ASP A 187 -35.41 22.86 6.92
N GLY A 188 -34.44 23.55 7.53
CA GLY A 188 -34.28 24.99 7.73
C GLY A 188 -32.97 25.27 8.50
N ALA A 189 -32.08 26.11 7.97
CA ALA A 189 -30.77 26.39 8.59
C ALA A 189 -30.61 27.89 8.91
N PRO A 190 -30.85 28.32 10.16
CA PRO A 190 -30.42 29.62 10.64
C PRO A 190 -28.94 29.52 11.07
N CYS A 191 -28.00 29.86 10.17
CA CYS A 191 -26.66 30.18 10.64
C CYS A 191 -26.68 31.57 11.30
N ALA A 192 -26.09 31.66 12.49
CA ALA A 192 -26.24 32.84 13.35
C ALA A 192 -25.55 34.08 12.76
N ALA A 193 -26.17 35.24 12.97
CA ALA A 193 -25.59 36.52 12.62
C ALA A 193 -24.37 36.84 13.51
N CYS A 194 -23.27 37.25 12.87
CA CYS A 194 -22.14 37.92 13.51
C CYS A 194 -21.59 39.03 12.61
N CYS A 195 -21.28 40.17 13.21
CA CYS A 195 -20.42 41.25 12.70
C CYS A 195 -20.94 42.10 11.51
N VAL A 196 -21.61 43.21 11.84
CA VAL A 196 -21.28 44.52 11.25
C VAL A 196 -20.67 45.38 12.35
N VAL A 197 -19.58 46.07 12.02
CA VAL A 197 -18.93 47.11 12.82
C VAL A 197 -18.69 48.29 11.88
N GLN A 198 -18.67 49.51 12.45
CA GLN A 198 -18.70 50.84 11.78
C GLN A 198 -20.13 51.33 11.48
#